data_AF-A0A2X2K261-F1
#
_entry.id   AF-A0A2X2K261-F1
#
_cell.length_a   1.000
_cell.length_b   1.000
_cell.length_c   1.000
_cell.angle_alpha   90.00
_cell.angle_beta   90.00
_cell.angle_gamma   90.00
#
_symmetry.space_group_name_H-M   'P 1'
#
loop_
_entity.id
_entity.type
_entity.pdbx_description
1 polymer ?
#
loop_
_entity_poly.entity_id
_entity_poly.type
_entity_poly.pdbx_seq_one_letter_code
_entity_poly.pdbx_strand_id
1 'polypeptide(L)'
;MAMSEQTQPVAGAAASTTKARTSFGILGAISLSHLLNDMIQSLILAIYPLLQSEFSLTFMQIGMITLTFQLASSLLQPVVGYWTDKYPMPWSLPIGMCFTLSGLVLLALAGSFGAVLLAAALVGTGSSVFHPESSRVARMASGGRHGLAQSIFQVGGNFGSSLGPLLTAVIIAPYGKGNVAWFVLAALLAIVVLAQISRWYSAQLRMNKGKPKATIINPLPRNKVVLAVSILLILIFSKYFYMASISS
;
A
#
# COMPACT_ATOMS: atom_id res chain seq x y z
N MET A 1 -42.48 56.43 26.46
CA MET A 1 -41.88 56.62 25.12
C MET A 1 -40.54 55.91 25.15
N ALA A 2 -40.47 54.71 24.58
CA ALA A 2 -39.38 53.75 24.79
C ALA A 2 -38.12 54.15 24.02
N MET A 3 -36.97 54.10 24.69
CA MET A 3 -35.64 54.26 24.09
C MET A 3 -35.31 53.00 23.30
N SER A 4 -35.08 53.15 22.00
CA SER A 4 -34.66 52.09 21.09
C SER A 4 -33.17 51.80 21.26
N GLU A 5 -32.85 50.67 21.87
CA GLU A 5 -31.49 50.13 21.95
C GLU A 5 -31.12 49.52 20.57
N GLN A 6 -30.21 50.15 19.85
CA GLN A 6 -29.62 49.59 18.63
C GLN A 6 -28.59 48.52 19.02
N THR A 7 -28.97 47.25 18.93
CA THR A 7 -28.03 46.12 18.97
C THR A 7 -27.16 46.14 17.72
N GLN A 8 -25.86 46.45 17.89
CA GLN A 8 -24.86 46.28 16.85
C GLN A 8 -24.64 44.78 16.56
N PRO A 9 -24.50 44.36 15.29
CA PRO A 9 -24.14 42.99 14.97
C PRO A 9 -22.67 42.76 15.34
N VAL A 10 -22.44 41.84 16.27
CA VAL A 10 -21.09 41.36 16.61
C VAL A 10 -20.52 40.71 15.34
N ALA A 11 -19.54 41.38 14.74
CA ALA A 11 -18.79 40.84 13.60
C ALA A 11 -18.08 39.56 14.06
N GLY A 12 -18.67 38.41 13.73
CA GLY A 12 -18.04 37.11 13.90
C GLY A 12 -16.74 37.12 13.10
N ALA A 13 -15.61 37.11 13.80
CA ALA A 13 -14.30 36.93 13.20
C ALA A 13 -14.36 35.66 12.35
N ALA A 14 -14.38 35.81 11.03
CA ALA A 14 -14.27 34.71 10.09
C ALA A 14 -12.91 34.08 10.33
N ALA A 15 -12.87 33.00 11.12
CA ALA A 15 -11.69 32.18 11.29
C ALA A 15 -11.28 31.73 9.89
N SER A 16 -10.19 32.32 9.38
CA SER A 16 -9.63 31.97 8.09
C SER A 16 -9.30 30.49 8.13
N THR A 17 -10.13 29.65 7.51
CA THR A 17 -9.84 28.24 7.30
C THR A 17 -8.73 28.19 6.26
N THR A 18 -7.48 28.32 6.70
CA THR A 18 -6.31 28.14 5.84
C THR A 18 -6.40 26.73 5.29
N LYS A 19 -6.83 26.58 4.03
CA LYS A 19 -6.89 25.29 3.35
C LYS A 19 -5.50 24.65 3.46
N ALA A 20 -5.46 23.44 4.01
CA ALA A 20 -4.21 22.68 4.10
C ALA A 20 -3.60 22.58 2.69
N ARG A 21 -2.35 23.00 2.53
CA ARG A 21 -1.68 22.96 1.21
C ARG A 21 -1.33 21.52 0.84
N THR A 22 -1.54 21.17 -0.43
CA THR A 22 -1.10 19.88 -0.99
C THR A 22 0.42 19.79 -0.99
N SER A 23 0.98 18.71 -0.45
CA SER A 23 2.43 18.47 -0.43
C SER A 23 2.82 17.55 -1.58
N PHE A 24 3.07 18.15 -2.75
CA PHE A 24 3.42 17.41 -3.97
C PHE A 24 4.69 16.58 -3.85
N GLY A 25 5.70 17.06 -3.12
CA GLY A 25 6.94 16.30 -2.88
C GLY A 25 6.68 14.98 -2.15
N ILE A 26 5.79 15.00 -1.14
CA ILE A 26 5.40 13.78 -0.42
C ILE A 26 4.53 12.88 -1.29
N LEU A 27 3.62 13.43 -2.10
CA LEU A 27 2.83 12.65 -3.06
C LEU A 27 3.70 11.97 -4.13
N GLY A 28 4.75 12.63 -4.60
CA GLY A 28 5.74 12.03 -5.50
C GLY A 28 6.52 10.91 -4.81
N ALA A 29 7.01 11.16 -3.59
CA ALA A 29 7.78 10.18 -2.82
C ALA A 29 6.95 8.92 -2.49
N ILE A 30 5.67 9.08 -2.11
CA ILE A 30 4.79 7.94 -1.81
C ILE A 30 4.40 7.17 -3.09
N SER A 31 4.23 7.87 -4.21
CA SER A 31 3.99 7.25 -5.52
C SER A 31 5.21 6.43 -5.98
N LEU A 32 6.42 6.96 -5.82
CA LEU A 32 7.66 6.22 -6.07
C LEU A 32 7.79 5.00 -5.14
N SER A 33 7.47 5.15 -3.86
CA SER A 33 7.50 4.02 -2.93
C SER A 33 6.48 2.94 -3.30
N HIS A 34 5.31 3.33 -3.79
CA HIS A 34 4.26 2.41 -4.26
C HIS A 34 4.71 1.66 -5.52
N LEU A 35 5.33 2.37 -6.46
CA LEU A 35 5.97 1.77 -7.64
C LEU A 35 6.98 0.70 -7.23
N LEU A 36 7.93 1.05 -6.35
CA LEU A 36 8.96 0.11 -5.93
C LEU A 36 8.39 -1.11 -5.21
N ASN A 37 7.40 -0.90 -4.34
CA ASN A 37 6.69 -1.97 -3.64
C ASN A 37 5.99 -2.92 -4.62
N ASP A 38 5.17 -2.40 -5.52
CA ASP A 38 4.35 -3.20 -6.44
C ASP A 38 5.17 -3.86 -7.55
N MET A 39 6.25 -3.21 -7.96
CA MET A 39 7.27 -3.84 -8.79
C MET A 39 7.80 -5.09 -8.09
N ILE A 40 8.23 -4.99 -6.82
CA ILE A 40 8.76 -6.15 -6.08
C ILE A 40 7.70 -7.25 -5.90
N GLN A 41 6.46 -6.89 -5.60
CA GLN A 41 5.37 -7.86 -5.47
C GLN A 41 5.10 -8.62 -6.77
N SER A 42 5.07 -7.91 -7.90
CA SER A 42 4.83 -8.52 -9.21
C SER A 42 5.98 -9.42 -9.68
N LEU A 43 7.22 -9.20 -9.19
CA LEU A 43 8.34 -10.12 -9.43
C LEU A 43 8.04 -11.52 -8.91
N ILE A 44 7.41 -11.66 -7.73
CA ILE A 44 7.15 -12.97 -7.10
C ILE A 44 6.37 -13.87 -8.05
N LEU A 45 5.32 -13.33 -8.67
CA LEU A 45 4.51 -14.08 -9.65
C LEU A 45 5.29 -14.33 -10.94
N ALA A 46 6.07 -13.34 -11.40
CA ALA A 46 6.79 -13.43 -12.67
C ALA A 46 7.93 -14.47 -12.65
N ILE A 47 8.50 -14.78 -11.47
CA ILE A 47 9.56 -15.80 -11.35
C ILE A 47 9.03 -17.23 -11.14
N TYR A 48 7.70 -17.46 -11.13
CA TYR A 48 7.14 -18.81 -10.94
C TYR A 48 7.68 -19.86 -11.91
N PRO A 49 7.81 -19.58 -13.23
CA PRO A 49 8.38 -20.57 -14.15
C PRO A 49 9.82 -20.95 -13.80
N LEU A 50 10.60 -20.00 -13.29
CA LEU A 50 11.98 -20.23 -12.85
C LEU A 50 12.05 -21.06 -11.56
N LEU A 51 11.19 -20.75 -10.58
CA LEU A 51 11.10 -21.55 -9.36
C LEU A 51 10.61 -22.97 -9.67
N GLN A 52 9.69 -23.11 -10.63
CA GLN A 52 9.19 -24.40 -11.09
C GLN A 52 10.29 -25.25 -11.69
N SER A 53 11.11 -24.70 -12.60
CA SER A 53 12.21 -25.45 -13.21
C SER A 53 13.32 -25.79 -12.22
N GLU A 54 13.66 -24.87 -11.32
CA GLU A 54 14.77 -25.03 -10.38
C GLU A 54 14.46 -26.02 -9.25
N PHE A 55 13.24 -25.99 -8.70
CA PHE A 55 12.83 -26.87 -7.60
C PHE A 55 11.94 -28.03 -8.06
N SER A 56 11.71 -28.19 -9.37
CA SER A 56 10.76 -29.17 -9.94
C SER A 56 9.39 -29.11 -9.28
N LEU A 57 8.87 -27.89 -9.07
CA LEU A 57 7.62 -27.69 -8.32
C LEU A 57 6.41 -28.19 -9.10
N THR A 58 5.49 -28.80 -8.37
CA THR A 58 4.14 -29.08 -8.86
C THR A 58 3.30 -27.81 -8.93
N PHE A 59 2.25 -27.80 -9.77
CA PHE A 59 1.28 -26.69 -9.81
C PHE A 59 0.65 -26.41 -8.45
N MET A 60 0.43 -27.45 -7.63
CA MET A 60 -0.08 -27.29 -6.27
C MET A 60 0.92 -26.51 -5.39
N GLN A 61 2.22 -26.77 -5.50
CA GLN A 61 3.25 -26.02 -4.77
C GLN A 61 3.33 -24.55 -5.20
N ILE A 62 3.20 -24.26 -6.51
CA ILE A 62 3.09 -22.88 -7.00
C ILE A 62 1.82 -22.20 -6.46
N GLY A 63 0.71 -22.93 -6.41
CA GLY A 63 -0.53 -22.50 -5.77
C GLY A 63 -0.35 -22.17 -4.30
N MET A 64 0.42 -22.97 -3.54
CA MET A 64 0.75 -22.70 -2.14
C MET A 64 1.60 -21.44 -1.97
N ILE A 65 2.60 -21.20 -2.83
CA ILE A 65 3.38 -19.95 -2.80
C ILE A 65 2.45 -18.74 -2.99
N THR A 66 1.57 -18.82 -3.98
CA THR A 66 0.58 -17.77 -4.25
C THR A 66 -0.35 -17.56 -3.05
N LEU A 67 -0.87 -18.64 -2.48
CA LEU A 67 -1.75 -18.58 -1.31
C LEU A 67 -1.04 -17.93 -0.12
N THR A 68 0.18 -18.36 0.20
CA THR A 68 0.98 -17.80 1.30
C THR A 68 1.24 -16.31 1.09
N PHE A 69 1.65 -15.92 -0.13
CA PHE A 69 1.84 -14.52 -0.48
C PHE A 69 0.55 -13.71 -0.31
N GLN A 70 -0.58 -14.19 -0.84
CA GLN A 70 -1.87 -13.47 -0.80
C GLN A 70 -2.45 -13.35 0.61
N LEU A 71 -2.32 -14.39 1.44
CA LEU A 71 -2.72 -14.33 2.84
C LEU A 71 -1.90 -13.27 3.58
N ALA A 72 -0.58 -13.26 3.40
CA ALA A 72 0.29 -12.28 4.02
C ALA A 72 0.11 -10.86 3.46
N SER A 73 -0.11 -10.72 2.14
CA SER A 73 -0.17 -9.45 1.43
C SER A 73 -1.52 -8.77 1.57
N SER A 74 -2.63 -9.51 1.53
CA SER A 74 -3.98 -8.95 1.43
C SER A 74 -4.80 -9.16 2.68
N LEU A 75 -4.77 -10.37 3.28
CA LEU A 75 -5.61 -10.67 4.44
C LEU A 75 -5.12 -9.97 5.72
N LEU A 76 -3.83 -9.67 5.82
CA LEU A 76 -3.28 -8.88 6.92
C LEU A 76 -3.57 -7.37 6.80
N GLN A 77 -3.87 -6.83 5.61
CA GLN A 77 -4.08 -5.39 5.43
C GLN A 77 -5.22 -4.81 6.29
N PRO A 78 -6.42 -5.44 6.40
CA PRO A 78 -7.48 -4.92 7.26
C PRO A 78 -7.09 -4.88 8.74
N VAL A 79 -6.31 -5.89 9.19
CA VAL A 79 -5.85 -5.97 10.58
C VAL A 79 -4.83 -4.87 10.87
N VAL A 80 -3.83 -4.71 9.99
CA VAL A 80 -2.83 -3.65 10.10
C VAL A 80 -3.49 -2.29 10.02
N GLY A 81 -4.37 -2.06 9.03
CA GLY A 81 -5.08 -0.80 8.85
C GLY A 81 -5.95 -0.43 10.06
N TYR A 82 -6.70 -1.38 10.62
CA TYR A 82 -7.48 -1.15 11.84
C TYR A 82 -6.57 -0.72 13.01
N TRP A 83 -5.45 -1.41 13.18
CA TRP A 83 -4.51 -1.12 14.25
C TRP A 83 -3.85 0.24 14.09
N THR A 84 -3.33 0.55 12.90
CA THR A 84 -2.62 1.80 12.64
C THR A 84 -3.56 3.00 12.56
N ASP A 85 -4.82 2.82 12.17
CA ASP A 85 -5.82 3.88 12.26
C ASP A 85 -6.04 4.34 13.70
N LYS A 86 -6.09 3.38 14.65
CA LYS A 86 -6.20 3.66 16.09
C LYS A 86 -4.90 4.21 16.67
N TYR A 87 -3.77 3.63 16.29
CA TYR A 87 -2.44 3.99 16.76
C TYR A 87 -1.54 4.33 15.56
N PRO A 88 -1.47 5.60 15.14
CA PRO A 88 -0.61 6.00 14.02
C PRO A 88 0.84 5.59 14.26
N MET A 89 1.42 4.79 13.35
CA MET A 89 2.79 4.26 13.49
C MET A 89 3.62 4.64 12.25
N PRO A 90 4.10 5.88 12.11
CA PRO A 90 4.80 6.32 10.90
C PRO A 90 5.97 5.45 10.46
N TRP A 91 6.70 4.89 11.43
CA TRP A 91 7.87 4.04 11.20
C TRP A 91 7.52 2.60 10.78
N SER A 92 6.25 2.22 10.77
CA SER A 92 5.81 0.94 10.23
C SER A 92 6.12 0.83 8.73
N LEU A 93 6.11 1.94 7.98
CA LEU A 93 6.41 1.97 6.54
C LEU A 93 7.79 1.40 6.21
N PRO A 94 8.92 1.96 6.70
CA PRO A 94 10.24 1.40 6.43
C PRO A 94 10.42 0.02 7.09
N ILE A 95 9.81 -0.25 8.25
CA ILE A 95 9.88 -1.57 8.89
C ILE A 95 9.22 -2.64 8.00
N GLY A 96 8.04 -2.36 7.44
CA GLY A 96 7.36 -3.22 6.48
C GLY A 96 8.23 -3.46 5.25
N MET A 97 8.87 -2.41 4.72
CA MET A 97 9.78 -2.57 3.60
C MET A 97 11.03 -3.40 3.95
N CYS A 98 11.50 -3.40 5.20
CA CYS A 98 12.53 -4.32 5.67
C CYS A 98 12.09 -5.79 5.67
N PHE A 99 10.80 -6.08 5.94
CA PHE A 99 10.26 -7.43 5.73
C PHE A 99 10.30 -7.83 4.26
N THR A 100 9.90 -6.91 3.36
CA THR A 100 10.01 -7.11 1.91
C THR A 100 11.44 -7.38 1.47
N LEU A 101 12.40 -6.57 1.93
CA LEU A 101 13.82 -6.77 1.67
C LEU A 101 14.31 -8.13 2.18
N SER A 102 13.95 -8.51 3.41
CA SER A 102 14.35 -9.79 3.99
C SER A 102 13.79 -10.97 3.19
N GLY A 103 12.55 -10.86 2.72
CA GLY A 103 11.94 -11.84 1.84
C GLY A 103 12.68 -11.96 0.50
N LEU A 104 13.06 -10.85 -0.13
CA LEU A 104 13.85 -10.86 -1.37
C LEU A 104 15.22 -11.52 -1.20
N VAL A 105 15.95 -11.18 -0.13
CA VAL A 105 17.25 -11.79 0.17
C VAL A 105 17.09 -13.29 0.41
N LEU A 106 16.10 -13.69 1.20
CA LEU A 106 15.81 -15.09 1.46
C LEU A 106 15.45 -15.85 0.18
N LEU A 107 14.68 -15.24 -0.71
CA LEU A 107 14.29 -15.81 -2.00
C LEU A 107 15.48 -16.04 -2.93
N ALA A 108 16.38 -15.06 -3.03
CA ALA A 108 17.58 -15.18 -3.85
C ALA A 108 18.48 -16.33 -3.36
N LEU A 109 18.56 -16.51 -2.04
CA LEU A 109 19.36 -17.55 -1.38
C LEU A 109 18.59 -18.85 -1.13
N ALA A 110 17.31 -18.93 -1.51
CA ALA A 110 16.47 -20.08 -1.18
C ALA A 110 17.05 -21.35 -1.80
N GLY A 111 17.23 -22.39 -0.98
CA GLY A 111 17.66 -23.73 -1.40
C GLY A 111 16.60 -24.80 -1.13
N SER A 112 15.40 -24.41 -0.68
CA SER A 112 14.28 -25.32 -0.40
C SER A 112 12.94 -24.65 -0.61
N PHE A 113 11.91 -25.45 -0.88
CA PHE A 113 10.54 -24.97 -1.03
C PHE A 113 10.02 -24.24 0.22
N GLY A 114 10.39 -24.70 1.43
CA GLY A 114 10.03 -24.02 2.67
C GLY A 114 10.62 -22.61 2.79
N ALA A 115 11.86 -22.42 2.33
CA ALA A 115 12.47 -21.08 2.28
C ALA A 115 11.76 -20.16 1.29
N VAL A 116 11.27 -20.68 0.17
CA VAL A 116 10.46 -19.93 -0.80
C VAL A 116 9.12 -19.50 -0.19
N LEU A 117 8.43 -20.38 0.55
CA LEU A 117 7.19 -20.03 1.25
C LEU A 117 7.42 -18.93 2.30
N LEU A 118 8.48 -19.04 3.10
CA LEU A 118 8.82 -18.02 4.08
C LEU A 118 9.17 -16.69 3.42
N ALA A 119 9.94 -16.72 2.32
CA ALA A 119 10.25 -15.52 1.55
C ALA A 119 8.98 -14.83 1.03
N ALA A 120 8.06 -15.59 0.43
CA ALA A 120 6.77 -15.09 -0.04
C ALA A 120 5.93 -14.49 1.10
N ALA A 121 5.92 -15.14 2.27
CA ALA A 121 5.24 -14.61 3.46
C ALA A 121 5.86 -13.29 3.94
N LEU A 122 7.18 -13.16 3.93
CA LEU A 122 7.88 -11.93 4.33
C LEU A 122 7.60 -10.77 3.36
N VAL A 123 7.66 -11.02 2.05
CA VAL A 123 7.31 -10.02 1.02
C VAL A 123 5.84 -9.60 1.14
N GLY A 124 4.92 -10.55 1.32
CA GLY A 124 3.51 -10.25 1.55
C GLY A 124 3.30 -9.43 2.82
N THR A 125 3.96 -9.80 3.92
CA THR A 125 3.85 -9.07 5.20
C THR A 125 4.32 -7.62 5.07
N GLY A 126 5.42 -7.36 4.37
CA GLY A 126 5.88 -6.00 4.13
C GLY A 126 4.87 -5.16 3.34
N SER A 127 4.29 -5.76 2.29
CA SER A 127 3.25 -5.13 1.48
C SER A 127 1.97 -4.82 2.29
N SER A 128 1.56 -5.72 3.19
CA SER A 128 0.33 -5.51 3.97
C SER A 128 0.45 -4.37 4.98
N VAL A 129 1.66 -4.05 5.43
CA VAL A 129 1.95 -2.85 6.22
C VAL A 129 1.97 -1.60 5.35
N PHE A 130 2.56 -1.69 4.15
CA PHE A 130 2.73 -0.56 3.24
C PHE A 130 1.39 0.07 2.82
N HIS A 131 0.43 -0.72 2.33
CA HIS A 131 -0.80 -0.21 1.70
C HIS A 131 -1.68 0.66 2.60
N PRO A 132 -2.11 0.22 3.81
CA PRO A 132 -2.97 1.04 4.66
C PRO A 132 -2.29 2.35 5.09
N GLU A 133 -1.01 2.29 5.48
CA GLU A 133 -0.29 3.45 5.98
C GLU A 133 0.11 4.43 4.87
N SER A 134 0.53 3.94 3.70
CA SER A 134 0.90 4.78 2.56
C SER A 134 -0.31 5.53 1.99
N SER A 135 -1.46 4.86 1.89
CA SER A 135 -2.73 5.49 1.51
C SER A 135 -3.14 6.60 2.49
N ARG A 136 -2.93 6.37 3.79
CA ARG A 136 -3.17 7.39 4.82
C ARG A 136 -2.24 8.60 4.68
N VAL A 137 -0.96 8.37 4.42
CA VAL A 137 0.02 9.42 4.15
C VAL A 137 -0.36 10.21 2.90
N ALA A 138 -0.72 9.54 1.80
CA ALA A 138 -1.17 10.19 0.57
C ALA A 138 -2.42 11.06 0.82
N ARG A 139 -3.39 10.54 1.58
CA ARG A 139 -4.59 11.29 1.98
C ARG A 139 -4.26 12.52 2.81
N MET A 140 -3.28 12.43 3.72
CA MET A 140 -2.85 13.55 4.55
C MET A 140 -2.06 14.60 3.75
N ALA A 141 -1.22 14.16 2.81
CA ALA A 141 -0.48 15.04 1.90
C ALA A 141 -1.37 15.74 0.85
N SER A 142 -2.61 15.30 0.67
CA SER A 142 -3.50 15.80 -0.38
C SER A 142 -3.96 17.25 -0.19
N GLY A 143 -3.97 17.77 1.03
CA GLY A 143 -4.55 19.08 1.33
C GLY A 143 -6.03 19.21 0.97
N GLY A 144 -6.79 18.10 1.00
CA GLY A 144 -8.20 18.04 0.60
C GLY A 144 -8.43 17.63 -0.85
N ARG A 145 -7.38 17.55 -1.69
CA ARG A 145 -7.45 17.06 -3.08
C ARG A 145 -7.33 15.53 -3.14
N HIS A 146 -8.21 14.81 -2.44
CA HIS A 146 -8.11 13.36 -2.25
C HIS A 146 -8.12 12.58 -3.57
N GLY A 147 -8.94 12.97 -4.55
CA GLY A 147 -8.95 12.34 -5.87
C GLY A 147 -7.61 12.44 -6.59
N LEU A 148 -6.99 13.62 -6.59
CA LEU A 148 -5.65 13.82 -7.18
C LEU A 148 -4.59 12.97 -6.48
N ALA A 149 -4.59 12.98 -5.14
CA ALA A 149 -3.64 12.17 -4.37
C ALA A 149 -3.80 10.68 -4.68
N GLN A 150 -5.03 10.20 -4.79
CA GLN A 150 -5.32 8.80 -5.15
C GLN A 150 -4.89 8.47 -6.58
N SER A 151 -5.09 9.38 -7.54
CA SER A 151 -4.60 9.19 -8.91
C SER A 151 -3.07 9.11 -8.96
N ILE A 152 -2.36 10.04 -8.31
CA ILE A 152 -0.89 10.02 -8.26
C ILE A 152 -0.36 8.75 -7.57
N PHE A 153 -1.01 8.34 -6.48
CA PHE A 153 -0.66 7.11 -5.78
C PHE A 153 -0.87 5.88 -6.67
N GLN A 154 -1.98 5.79 -7.40
CA GLN A 154 -2.27 4.67 -8.31
C GLN A 154 -1.38 4.63 -9.55
N VAL A 155 -0.92 5.77 -10.07
CA VAL A 155 0.06 5.79 -11.17
C VAL A 155 1.33 5.04 -10.75
N GLY A 156 1.81 5.28 -9.53
CA GLY A 156 2.95 4.56 -8.97
C GLY A 156 2.73 3.04 -8.94
N GLY A 157 1.66 2.58 -8.29
CA GLY A 157 1.37 1.14 -8.13
C GLY A 157 1.13 0.41 -9.45
N ASN A 158 0.31 0.98 -10.36
CA ASN A 158 0.08 0.37 -11.68
C ASN A 158 1.37 0.30 -12.50
N PHE A 159 2.17 1.37 -12.49
CA PHE A 159 3.42 1.39 -13.22
C PHE A 159 4.42 0.38 -12.64
N GLY A 160 4.53 0.29 -11.31
CA GLY A 160 5.34 -0.73 -10.63
C GLY A 160 4.92 -2.16 -11.00
N SER A 161 3.63 -2.46 -10.88
CA SER A 161 3.06 -3.77 -11.24
C SER A 161 3.33 -4.15 -12.70
N SER A 162 3.33 -3.17 -13.61
CA SER A 162 3.62 -3.38 -15.04
C SER A 162 5.11 -3.64 -15.28
N LEU A 163 5.98 -2.99 -14.50
CA LEU A 163 7.43 -3.13 -14.63
C LEU A 163 7.96 -4.48 -14.15
N GLY A 164 7.36 -5.10 -13.12
CA GLY A 164 7.89 -6.35 -12.55
C GLY A 164 8.08 -7.49 -13.57
N PRO A 165 7.06 -7.88 -14.36
CA PRO A 165 7.22 -8.91 -15.38
C PRO A 165 8.25 -8.56 -16.46
N LEU A 166 8.30 -7.29 -16.89
CA LEU A 166 9.27 -6.81 -17.88
C LEU A 166 10.71 -6.92 -17.36
N LEU A 167 10.94 -6.45 -16.13
CA LEU A 167 12.25 -6.52 -15.50
C LEU A 167 12.63 -7.97 -15.19
N THR A 168 11.67 -8.83 -14.86
CA THR A 168 11.91 -10.27 -14.71
C THR A 168 12.39 -10.89 -16.01
N ALA A 169 11.72 -10.60 -17.13
CA ALA A 169 12.08 -11.14 -18.44
C ALA A 169 13.48 -10.69 -18.90
N VAL A 170 13.91 -9.48 -18.55
CA VAL A 170 15.19 -8.91 -18.99
C VAL A 170 16.34 -9.23 -18.03
N ILE A 171 16.09 -9.23 -16.72
CA ILE A 171 17.14 -9.28 -15.68
C ILE A 171 17.23 -10.66 -15.01
N ILE A 172 16.11 -11.37 -14.85
CA ILE A 172 16.08 -12.62 -14.08
C ILE A 172 16.04 -13.83 -15.02
N ALA A 173 15.09 -13.88 -15.96
CA ALA A 173 14.88 -15.05 -16.82
C ALA A 173 16.14 -15.50 -17.60
N PRO A 174 16.98 -14.59 -18.16
CA PRO A 174 18.16 -15.01 -18.92
C PRO A 174 19.35 -15.43 -18.04
N TYR A 175 19.34 -15.11 -16.75
CA TYR A 175 20.53 -15.16 -15.90
C TYR A 175 20.31 -15.91 -14.56
N GLY A 176 19.09 -16.36 -14.29
CA GLY A 176 18.72 -17.16 -13.12
C GLY A 176 18.33 -16.36 -11.87
N LYS A 177 17.91 -17.07 -10.82
CA LYS A 177 17.26 -16.47 -9.63
C LYS A 177 18.19 -15.58 -8.80
N GLY A 178 19.51 -15.75 -8.92
CA GLY A 178 20.50 -14.93 -8.22
C GLY A 178 20.34 -13.45 -8.54
N ASN A 179 19.86 -13.12 -9.75
CA ASN A 179 19.61 -11.74 -10.17
C ASN A 179 18.40 -11.07 -9.51
N VAL A 180 17.59 -11.81 -8.74
CA VAL A 180 16.64 -11.21 -7.80
C VAL A 180 17.36 -10.27 -6.81
N ALA A 181 18.65 -10.50 -6.54
CA ALA A 181 19.48 -9.62 -5.72
C ALA A 181 19.56 -8.17 -6.25
N TRP A 182 19.41 -7.92 -7.55
CA TRP A 182 19.37 -6.55 -8.07
C TRP A 182 18.20 -5.73 -7.51
N PHE A 183 17.09 -6.41 -7.18
CA PHE A 183 15.91 -5.77 -6.60
C PHE A 183 16.05 -5.48 -5.10
N VAL A 184 17.12 -5.97 -4.45
CA VAL A 184 17.53 -5.48 -3.13
C VAL A 184 17.84 -3.99 -3.17
N LEU A 185 18.47 -3.50 -4.25
CA LEU A 185 18.76 -2.07 -4.40
C LEU A 185 17.47 -1.24 -4.48
N ALA A 186 16.45 -1.74 -5.19
CA ALA A 186 15.13 -1.12 -5.24
C ALA A 186 14.45 -1.11 -3.86
N ALA A 187 14.56 -2.20 -3.10
CA ALA A 187 14.04 -2.28 -1.74
C ALA A 187 14.76 -1.32 -0.78
N LEU A 188 16.09 -1.22 -0.87
CA LEU A 188 16.89 -0.27 -0.08
C LEU A 188 16.52 1.18 -0.41
N LEU A 189 16.36 1.51 -1.69
CA LEU A 189 15.87 2.83 -2.11
C LEU A 189 14.49 3.11 -1.52
N ALA A 190 13.56 2.16 -1.59
CA ALA A 190 12.23 2.30 -0.99
C ALA A 190 12.31 2.53 0.52
N ILE A 191 13.18 1.81 1.25
CA ILE A 191 13.39 2.03 2.70
C ILE A 191 13.85 3.45 2.98
N VAL A 192 14.81 3.98 2.21
CA VAL A 192 15.31 5.35 2.38
C VAL A 192 14.20 6.37 2.13
N VAL A 193 13.45 6.22 1.05
CA VAL A 193 12.32 7.12 0.72
C VAL A 193 11.24 7.03 1.80
N LEU A 194 10.86 5.82 2.23
CA LEU A 194 9.87 5.60 3.27
C LEU A 194 10.31 6.16 4.61
N ALA A 195 11.58 6.06 4.98
CA ALA A 195 12.10 6.67 6.21
C ALA A 195 11.97 8.21 6.18
N GLN A 196 12.19 8.85 5.04
CA GLN A 196 11.97 10.29 4.89
C GLN A 196 10.49 10.65 5.02
N ILE A 197 9.61 9.85 4.41
CA ILE A 197 8.16 9.98 4.54
C ILE A 197 7.73 9.80 5.99
N SER A 198 8.26 8.80 6.71
CA SER A 198 7.97 8.53 8.12
C SER A 198 8.37 9.69 9.02
N ARG A 199 9.50 10.36 8.74
CA ARG A 199 9.90 11.59 9.45
C ARG A 199 8.90 12.71 9.25
N TRP A 200 8.50 12.96 8.00
CA TRP A 200 7.48 13.97 7.70
C TRP A 200 6.13 13.62 8.34
N TYR A 201 5.71 12.36 8.25
CA TYR A 201 4.45 11.88 8.82
C TYR A 201 4.46 12.02 10.36
N SER A 202 5.55 11.67 11.02
CA SER A 202 5.72 11.86 12.47
C SER A 202 5.61 13.34 12.87
N ALA A 203 6.18 14.25 12.08
CA ALA A 203 6.07 15.68 12.32
C ALA A 203 4.62 16.17 12.17
N GLN A 204 3.89 15.72 11.14
CA GLN A 204 2.48 16.07 10.95
C GLN A 204 1.58 15.57 12.08
N LEU A 205 1.81 14.35 12.57
CA LEU A 205 1.09 13.82 13.73
C LEU A 205 1.32 14.66 14.99
N ARG A 206 2.56 15.10 15.22
CA ARG A 206 2.90 16.00 16.34
C ARG A 206 2.19 17.35 16.20
N MET A 207 2.18 17.94 15.00
CA MET A 207 1.53 19.22 14.71
C MET A 207 0.00 19.17 14.81
N ASN A 208 -0.60 17.98 14.62
CA ASN A 208 -2.05 17.78 14.71
C ASN A 208 -2.50 17.23 16.07
N LYS A 209 -1.57 16.95 16.99
CA LYS A 209 -1.88 16.51 18.35
C LYS A 209 -2.68 17.60 19.07
N GLY A 210 -3.87 17.26 19.56
CA GLY A 210 -4.75 18.20 20.28
C GLY A 210 -5.74 18.99 19.41
N LYS A 211 -5.70 18.85 18.07
CA LYS A 211 -6.75 19.42 17.21
C LYS A 211 -8.02 18.56 17.27
N PRO A 212 -9.22 19.17 17.28
CA PRO A 212 -10.47 18.42 17.26
C PRO A 212 -10.51 17.54 16.00
N LYS A 213 -10.78 16.24 16.19
CA LYS A 213 -11.02 15.32 15.08
C LYS A 213 -12.29 15.78 14.36
N ALA A 214 -12.20 15.99 13.04
CA ALA A 214 -13.37 16.29 12.24
C ALA A 214 -14.39 15.15 12.38
N THR A 215 -15.63 15.49 12.72
CA THR A 215 -16.73 14.53 12.79
C THR A 215 -17.01 14.00 11.39
N ILE A 216 -16.74 12.72 11.15
CA ILE A 216 -17.09 12.07 9.88
C ILE A 216 -18.59 11.79 9.93
N ILE A 217 -19.38 12.66 9.29
CA ILE A 217 -20.81 12.42 9.07
C ILE A 217 -20.91 11.51 7.84
N ASN A 218 -21.29 10.26 8.05
CA ASN A 218 -21.49 9.32 6.94
C ASN A 218 -22.81 9.67 6.25
N PRO A 219 -22.80 10.13 4.98
CA PRO A 219 -24.01 10.61 4.31
C PRO A 219 -24.96 9.47 3.90
N LEU A 220 -24.53 8.21 4.01
CA LEU A 220 -25.27 7.05 3.53
C LEU A 220 -25.73 6.15 4.68
N PRO A 221 -26.98 5.64 4.63
CA PRO A 221 -27.48 4.68 5.60
C PRO A 221 -26.77 3.32 5.44
N ARG A 222 -26.58 2.60 6.56
CA ARG A 222 -25.80 1.36 6.64
C ARG A 222 -26.24 0.29 5.65
N ASN A 223 -27.54 0.18 5.38
CA ASN A 223 -28.11 -0.78 4.42
C ASN A 223 -27.61 -0.55 2.98
N LYS A 224 -27.50 0.70 2.53
CA LYS A 224 -26.95 1.03 1.20
C LYS A 224 -25.47 0.70 1.11
N VAL A 225 -24.71 0.94 2.19
CA VAL A 225 -23.29 0.57 2.25
C VAL A 225 -23.12 -0.95 2.17
N VAL A 226 -23.90 -1.71 2.95
CA VAL A 226 -23.86 -3.18 2.92
C VAL A 226 -24.25 -3.72 1.54
N LEU A 227 -25.32 -3.20 0.93
CA LEU A 227 -25.74 -3.61 -0.41
C LEU A 227 -24.64 -3.33 -1.46
N ALA A 228 -24.05 -2.13 -1.44
CA ALA A 228 -22.99 -1.76 -2.38
C ALA A 228 -21.74 -2.61 -2.21
N VAL A 229 -21.31 -2.87 -0.97
CA VAL A 229 -20.18 -3.75 -0.66
C VAL A 229 -20.47 -5.19 -1.09
N SER A 230 -21.67 -5.72 -0.83
CA SER A 230 -22.05 -7.08 -1.25
C SER A 230 -22.04 -7.23 -2.77
N ILE A 231 -22.60 -6.26 -3.51
CA ILE A 231 -22.56 -6.26 -4.98
C ILE A 231 -21.11 -6.24 -5.47
N LEU A 232 -20.28 -5.36 -4.91
CA LEU A 232 -18.87 -5.27 -5.27
C LEU A 232 -18.13 -6.59 -5.02
N LEU A 233 -18.35 -7.24 -3.87
CA LEU A 233 -17.74 -8.53 -3.54
C LEU A 233 -18.17 -9.63 -4.50
N ILE A 234 -19.47 -9.70 -4.87
CA ILE A 234 -19.98 -10.67 -5.85
C ILE A 234 -19.34 -10.43 -7.22
N LEU A 235 -19.24 -9.17 -7.67
CA LEU A 235 -18.62 -8.83 -8.95
C LEU A 235 -17.13 -9.18 -8.99
N ILE A 236 -16.40 -8.88 -7.92
CA ILE A 236 -14.98 -9.20 -7.81
C ILE A 236 -14.78 -10.72 -7.78
N PHE A 237 -15.56 -11.44 -6.97
CA PHE A 237 -15.51 -12.89 -6.88
C PHE A 237 -15.80 -13.53 -8.24
N SER A 238 -16.88 -13.11 -8.90
CA SER A 238 -17.26 -13.59 -10.24
C SER A 238 -16.14 -13.38 -11.26
N LYS A 239 -15.53 -12.18 -11.30
CA LYS A 239 -14.40 -11.88 -12.17
C LYS A 239 -13.22 -12.83 -11.93
N TYR A 240 -12.78 -12.98 -10.68
CA TYR A 240 -11.61 -13.81 -10.37
C TYR A 240 -11.90 -15.30 -10.58
N PHE A 241 -13.11 -15.77 -10.26
CA PHE A 241 -13.54 -17.14 -10.53
C PHE A 241 -13.53 -17.44 -12.03
N TYR A 242 -14.10 -16.55 -12.84
CA TYR A 242 -14.09 -16.67 -14.30
C TYR A 242 -12.67 -16.72 -14.87
N MET A 243 -11.78 -15.82 -14.44
CA MET A 243 -10.37 -15.80 -14.88
C MET A 243 -9.64 -17.09 -14.49
N ALA A 244 -9.86 -17.60 -13.28
CA ALA A 244 -9.24 -18.84 -12.81
C ALA A 244 -9.71 -20.05 -13.63
N SER A 245 -11.02 -20.15 -13.91
CA SER A 245 -11.59 -21.26 -14.67
C SER A 245 -11.14 -21.31 -16.14
N ILE A 246 -10.74 -20.18 -16.73
CA ILE A 246 -10.25 -20.13 -18.12
C ILE A 246 -8.73 -20.29 -18.21
N SER A 247 -8.00 -19.98 -17.14
CA SER A 247 -6.53 -20.04 -17.12
C SER A 247 -5.98 -21.34 -16.51
N SER A 248 -6.86 -22.25 -16.05
CA SER A 248 -6.53 -23.58 -15.53
C SER A 248 -6.78 -24.65 -16.59
#